data_AF-A0A1Q5CQP9-F1
#
_entry.id   AF-A0A1Q5CQP9-F1
#
_cell.length_a   1.000
_cell.length_b   1.000
_cell.length_c   1.000
_cell.angle_alpha   90.00
_cell.angle_beta   90.00
_cell.angle_gamma   90.00
#
_symmetry.space_group_name_H-M   'P 1'
#
loop_
_entity.id
_entity.type
_entity.pdbx_description
1 polymer ?
#
loop_
_entity_poly.entity_id
_entity_poly.type
_entity_poly.pdbx_seq_one_letter_code
_entity_poly.pdbx_strand_id
1 'polypeptide(L)'
;MAAKIGICEDSPRNRRLYEHRRNGWTTIETMRFAVGSDARKVEDIIVRSWRSRLLAPVLDNGYGYNGYTETVSLQELRISEIWSEVCAATDQVMAGAK
;
A
#
# COMPACT_ATOMS: atom_id res chain seq x y z
N MET A 1 5.65 1.04 -14.94
CA MET A 1 4.91 0.14 -14.05
C MET A 1 5.08 0.62 -12.63
N ALA A 2 3.98 0.75 -11.92
CA ALA A 2 3.96 1.20 -10.55
C ALA A 2 3.38 0.11 -9.64
N ALA A 3 3.82 0.13 -8.38
CA ALA A 3 3.13 -0.56 -7.30
C ALA A 3 2.41 0.47 -6.42
N LYS A 4 1.32 0.02 -5.79
CA LYS A 4 0.54 0.82 -4.85
C LYS A 4 0.33 0.03 -3.57
N ILE A 5 0.51 0.68 -2.42
CA ILE A 5 -0.02 0.21 -1.14
C ILE A 5 -1.30 0.99 -0.82
N GLY A 6 -2.21 0.33 -0.12
CA GLY A 6 -3.53 0.88 0.16
C GLY A 6 -4.25 0.07 1.23
N ILE A 7 -4.95 0.76 2.13
CA ILE A 7 -5.92 0.14 3.01
C ILE A 7 -7.34 0.24 2.44
N CYS A 8 -8.19 -0.70 2.83
CA CYS A 8 -9.61 -0.69 2.50
C CYS A 8 -10.41 -1.50 3.52
N GLU A 9 -11.72 -1.22 3.64
CA GLU A 9 -12.60 -1.95 4.55
C GLU A 9 -12.82 -3.40 4.08
N ASP A 10 -12.75 -4.39 4.97
CA ASP A 10 -13.07 -5.79 4.64
C ASP A 10 -14.58 -6.04 4.73
N SER A 11 -15.35 -5.34 3.89
CA SER A 11 -16.81 -5.44 3.81
C SER A 11 -17.24 -5.83 2.40
N PRO A 12 -18.29 -6.67 2.23
CA PRO A 12 -18.83 -7.00 0.90
C PRO A 12 -19.30 -5.79 0.09
N ARG A 13 -19.53 -4.65 0.75
CA ARG A 13 -19.93 -3.39 0.09
C ARG A 13 -18.74 -2.56 -0.39
N ASN A 14 -17.51 -2.89 0.04
CA ASN A 14 -16.33 -2.16 -0.38
C ASN A 14 -16.04 -2.41 -1.87
N ARG A 15 -15.96 -1.33 -2.64
CA ARG A 15 -15.71 -1.35 -4.09
C ARG A 15 -14.30 -0.93 -4.46
N ARG A 16 -13.43 -0.57 -3.51
CA ARG A 16 -12.10 0.02 -3.78
C ARG A 16 -11.22 -0.89 -4.62
N LEU A 17 -11.15 -2.19 -4.31
CA LEU A 17 -10.38 -3.15 -5.12
C LEU A 17 -10.99 -3.35 -6.52
N TYR A 18 -12.32 -3.34 -6.63
CA TYR A 18 -13.02 -3.41 -7.91
C TYR A 18 -12.73 -2.18 -8.78
N GLU A 19 -12.79 -0.98 -8.19
CA GLU A 19 -12.50 0.28 -8.88
C GLU A 19 -11.04 0.35 -9.33
N HIS A 20 -10.10 -0.06 -8.47
CA HIS A 20 -8.68 -0.16 -8.86
C HIS A 20 -8.50 -1.13 -10.04
N ARG A 21 -9.14 -2.32 -9.99
CA ARG A 21 -9.09 -3.28 -11.09
C ARG A 21 -9.63 -2.69 -12.39
N ARG A 22 -10.77 -1.98 -12.31
CA ARG A 22 -11.37 -1.33 -13.48
C ARG A 22 -10.48 -0.22 -14.07
N ASN A 23 -9.60 0.36 -13.25
CA ASN A 23 -8.62 1.37 -13.64
C ASN A 23 -7.24 0.78 -14.00
N GLY A 24 -7.16 -0.53 -14.30
CA GLY A 24 -5.94 -1.18 -14.79
C GLY A 24 -5.00 -1.70 -13.71
N TRP A 25 -5.35 -1.60 -12.42
CA TRP A 25 -4.54 -2.18 -11.34
C TRP A 25 -4.80 -3.67 -11.19
N THR A 26 -3.77 -4.41 -10.77
CA THR A 26 -3.92 -5.81 -10.38
C THR A 26 -3.57 -5.95 -8.91
N THR A 27 -4.46 -6.59 -8.13
CA THR A 27 -4.17 -6.93 -6.74
C THR A 27 -3.19 -8.09 -6.70
N ILE A 28 -2.05 -7.89 -6.04
CA ILE A 28 -1.01 -8.92 -5.92
C ILE A 28 -1.13 -9.64 -4.58
N GLU A 29 -1.20 -8.89 -3.48
CA GLU A 29 -1.31 -9.42 -2.12
C GLU A 29 -2.33 -8.62 -1.28
N THR A 30 -2.89 -9.27 -0.25
CA THR A 30 -3.74 -8.61 0.75
C THR A 30 -3.45 -9.15 2.16
N MET A 31 -3.62 -8.30 3.17
CA MET A 31 -3.49 -8.66 4.58
C MET A 31 -4.67 -8.10 5.37
N ARG A 32 -5.26 -8.92 6.24
CA ARG A 32 -6.38 -8.52 7.09
C ARG A 32 -5.90 -7.98 8.42
N PHE A 33 -6.59 -6.94 8.90
CA PHE A 33 -6.39 -6.35 10.22
C PHE A 33 -7.71 -6.34 10.97
N ALA A 34 -7.68 -6.62 12.27
CA ALA A 34 -8.86 -6.51 13.13
C ALA A 34 -9.25 -5.05 13.38
N VAL A 35 -8.25 -4.15 13.42
CA VAL A 35 -8.43 -2.73 13.71
C VAL A 35 -7.89 -1.89 12.55
N GLY A 36 -8.71 -1.00 12.01
CA GLY A 36 -8.32 -0.16 10.87
C GLY A 36 -7.17 0.81 11.16
N SER A 37 -7.00 1.22 12.43
CA SER A 37 -5.88 2.07 12.83
C SER A 37 -4.52 1.35 12.72
N ASP A 38 -4.47 0.03 12.94
CA ASP A 38 -3.23 -0.72 12.77
C ASP A 38 -2.87 -0.88 11.29
N ALA A 39 -3.85 -1.16 10.44
CA ALA A 39 -3.66 -1.14 8.99
C ALA A 39 -3.13 0.21 8.51
N ARG A 40 -3.67 1.32 9.03
CA ARG A 40 -3.22 2.67 8.70
C ARG A 40 -1.79 2.95 9.15
N LYS A 41 -1.38 2.51 10.35
CA LYS A 41 0.01 2.63 10.82
C LYS A 41 0.97 1.89 9.90
N VAL A 42 0.62 0.68 9.46
CA VAL A 42 1.45 -0.10 8.52
C VAL A 42 1.60 0.65 7.19
N GLU A 43 0.49 1.11 6.60
CA GLU A 43 0.52 1.93 5.37
C GLU A 43 1.41 3.17 5.52
N ASP A 44 1.27 3.91 6.63
CA ASP A 44 2.07 5.11 6.91
C ASP A 44 3.57 4.78 7.06
N ILE A 45 3.93 3.66 7.71
CA ILE A 45 5.33 3.21 7.84
C ILE A 45 5.95 2.95 6.47
N ILE A 46 5.24 2.21 5.60
CA ILE A 46 5.72 1.87 4.26
C ILE A 46 5.89 3.11 3.40
N VAL A 47 4.86 3.98 3.37
CA VAL A 47 4.93 5.22 2.60
C VAL A 47 6.08 6.08 3.10
N ARG A 48 6.25 6.25 4.42
CA ARG A 48 7.36 7.02 4.99
C ARG A 48 8.72 6.42 4.64
N SER A 49 8.85 5.09 4.64
CA SER A 49 10.08 4.39 4.20
C SER A 49 10.42 4.73 2.74
N TRP A 50 9.43 4.74 1.84
CA TRP A 50 9.67 5.16 0.46
C TRP A 50 10.10 6.63 0.37
N ARG A 51 9.45 7.52 1.14
CA ARG A 51 9.81 8.96 1.15
C ARG A 51 11.22 9.20 1.71
N SER A 52 11.64 8.48 2.76
CA SER A 52 12.98 8.65 3.33
C SER A 52 14.09 8.18 2.38
N ARG A 53 13.76 7.26 1.47
CA ARG A 53 14.64 6.77 0.40
C ARG A 53 14.60 7.63 -0.87
N LEU A 54 13.93 8.78 -0.83
CA LEU A 54 13.74 9.69 -1.96
C LEU A 54 13.03 9.04 -3.17
N LEU A 55 12.30 7.95 -2.97
CA LEU A 55 11.55 7.30 -4.03
C LEU A 55 10.29 8.10 -4.28
N ALA A 56 10.19 8.82 -5.40
CA ALA A 56 9.03 9.66 -5.71
C ALA A 56 7.75 8.83 -5.97
N PRO A 57 6.55 9.37 -5.67
CA PRO A 57 5.32 8.73 -6.10
C PRO A 57 5.25 8.77 -7.62
N VAL A 58 4.70 7.72 -8.22
CA VAL A 58 4.61 7.60 -9.67
C VAL A 58 3.16 7.46 -10.09
N LEU A 59 2.79 8.22 -11.13
CA LEU A 59 1.49 8.08 -11.77
C LEU A 59 1.63 7.10 -12.91
N ASP A 60 0.97 5.94 -12.83
CA ASP A 60 1.04 4.93 -13.90
C ASP A 60 0.17 5.32 -15.12
N ASN A 61 -0.77 6.26 -14.97
CA ASN A 61 -1.66 6.73 -16.04
C ASN A 61 -1.68 8.25 -16.26
N GLY A 62 -0.77 9.01 -15.62
CA GLY A 62 -0.69 10.47 -15.75
C GLY A 62 -1.82 11.28 -15.10
N TYR A 63 -2.85 10.63 -14.53
CA TYR A 63 -3.95 11.30 -13.82
C TYR A 63 -3.74 11.22 -12.31
N GLY A 64 -3.62 12.37 -11.65
CA GLY A 64 -3.57 12.43 -10.19
C GLY A 64 -4.93 12.06 -9.59
N TYR A 65 -5.04 10.87 -9.00
CA TYR A 65 -6.17 10.50 -8.15
C TYR A 65 -5.76 10.55 -6.68
N ASN A 66 -6.76 10.68 -5.79
CA ASN A 66 -6.54 10.59 -4.34
C ASN A 66 -5.83 9.27 -4.00
N GLY A 67 -4.73 9.36 -3.25
CA GLY A 67 -3.91 8.19 -2.87
C GLY A 67 -2.74 7.88 -3.80
N TYR A 68 -2.41 8.73 -4.78
CA TYR A 68 -1.20 8.53 -5.61
C TYR A 68 0.10 8.60 -4.80
N THR A 69 0.10 9.29 -3.65
CA THR A 69 1.26 9.38 -2.75
C THR A 69 1.66 8.04 -2.13
N GLU A 70 0.80 7.03 -2.25
CA GLU A 70 1.01 5.67 -1.76
C GLU A 70 1.49 4.73 -2.90
N THR A 71 2.20 5.29 -3.89
CA THR A 71 2.77 4.54 -5.02
C THR A 71 4.30 4.60 -5.06
N VAL A 72 4.90 3.63 -5.74
CA VAL A 72 6.35 3.55 -6.00
C VAL A 72 6.64 2.90 -7.35
N SER A 73 7.77 3.28 -7.97
CA SER A 73 8.23 2.70 -9.24
C SER A 73 8.72 1.27 -9.05
N LEU A 74 8.25 0.35 -9.90
CA LEU A 74 8.77 -1.02 -9.96
C LEU A 74 10.16 -1.11 -10.63
N GLN A 75 10.72 0.01 -11.11
CA GLN A 75 12.12 0.09 -11.51
C GLN A 75 13.05 0.27 -10.29
N GLU A 76 12.52 0.79 -9.19
CA GLU A 76 13.27 1.08 -7.95
C GLU A 76 13.13 -0.03 -6.91
N LEU A 77 11.98 -0.72 -6.90
CA LEU A 77 11.65 -1.77 -5.94
C LEU A 77 11.01 -2.97 -6.61
N ARG A 78 11.34 -4.18 -6.15
CA ARG A 78 10.60 -5.40 -6.53
C ARG A 78 9.39 -5.60 -5.63
N ILE A 79 8.35 -6.23 -6.18
CA ILE A 79 7.13 -6.57 -5.45
C ILE A 79 7.43 -7.40 -4.19
N SER A 80 8.37 -8.35 -4.27
CA SER A 80 8.78 -9.17 -3.13
C SER A 80 9.40 -8.35 -1.99
N GLU A 81 10.15 -7.30 -2.33
CA GLU A 81 10.76 -6.40 -1.35
C GLU A 81 9.69 -5.56 -0.67
N ILE A 82 8.75 -5.02 -1.46
CA ILE A 82 7.59 -4.28 -0.93
C ILE A 82 6.81 -5.16 0.06
N TRP A 83 6.51 -6.41 -0.29
CA TRP A 83 5.76 -7.30 0.60
C TRP A 83 6.54 -7.68 1.87
N SER A 84 7.85 -7.90 1.75
CA SER A 84 8.70 -8.12 2.92
C SER A 84 8.71 -6.91 3.87
N GLU A 85 8.74 -5.68 3.33
CA GLU A 85 8.62 -4.46 4.12
C GLU A 85 7.25 -4.39 4.82
N VAL A 86 6.17 -4.75 4.13
CA VAL A 86 4.81 -4.82 4.72
C VAL A 86 4.77 -5.79 5.91
N CYS A 87 5.31 -7.00 5.75
CA CYS A 87 5.36 -7.98 6.84
C CYS A 87 6.14 -7.43 8.06
N ALA A 88 7.32 -6.84 7.82
CA ALA A 88 8.13 -6.28 8.90
C ALA A 88 7.43 -5.10 9.62
N ALA A 89 6.75 -4.23 8.86
CA ALA A 89 5.98 -3.13 9.41
C ALA A 89 4.78 -3.63 10.23
N THR A 90 4.12 -4.70 9.78
CA THR A 90 3.06 -5.36 10.54
C THR A 90 3.58 -5.89 11.86
N ASP A 91 4.69 -6.63 11.87
CA ASP A 91 5.29 -7.16 13.10
C ASP A 91 5.62 -6.04 14.10
N GLN A 92 6.16 -4.92 13.61
CA GLN A 92 6.44 -3.73 14.42
C GLN A 92 5.16 -3.14 15.05
N VAL A 93 4.10 -2.98 14.25
CA VAL A 93 2.83 -2.40 14.74
C VAL A 93 2.16 -3.32 15.75
N MET A 94 2.13 -4.63 15.48
CA MET A 94 1.49 -5.61 16.34
C MET A 94 2.25 -5.81 17.66
N ALA A 95 3.58 -5.69 17.66
CA ALA A 95 4.38 -5.72 18.88
C ALA A 95 4.17 -4.48 19.79
N GLY A 96 3.81 -3.34 19.20
CA GLY A 96 3.56 -2.08 19.92
C GLY A 96 2.11 -1.86 20.37
N ALA A 97 1.16 -2.71 19.97
CA ALA A 97 -0.28 -2.55 20.25
C ALA A 97 -0.71 -3.03 21.65
N LYS A 98 0.19 -2.97 22.64
CA LYS A 98 -0.02 -3.51 23.98
C LYS A 98 -0.72 -2.55 24.94
#